data_AF-K2B4G5-F1
#
_entry.id   AF-K2B4G5-F1
#
_cell.length_a   1.000
_cell.length_b   1.000
_cell.length_c   1.000
_cell.angle_alpha   90.00
_cell.angle_beta   90.00
_cell.angle_gamma   90.00
#
_symmetry.space_group_name_H-M   'P 1'
#
loop_
_entity.id
_entity.type
_entity.pdbx_description
1 polymer ?
#
loop_
_entity_poly.entity_id
_entity_poly.type
_entity_poly.pdbx_seq_one_letter_code
_entity_poly.pdbx_strand_id
1 'polypeptide(L)'
;MSVAIKAAMPSLQSRAEKLSREFHLPLFSEKNNFNYFLNVTEEHIELISKKEKNFLPIYVDFLEDKFLRRTFKKNLSEELLAKAVGVKKNSKLQVWDLTAGWGCDAFLLVMMGCDVRMIERSVPMVILLQDGLERFFQYQRDISSSQFSLVYAD
;
A
#
# COMPACT_ATOMS: atom_id res chain seq x y z
N MET A 1 -8.00 -5.49 -15.29
CA MET A 1 -9.06 -4.67 -14.66
C MET A 1 -8.83 -3.24 -15.10
N SER A 2 -9.87 -2.53 -15.54
CA SER A 2 -9.74 -1.15 -16.02
C SER A 2 -10.11 -0.19 -14.89
N VAL A 3 -9.18 0.68 -14.49
CA VAL A 3 -9.33 1.67 -13.41
C VAL A 3 -9.10 3.07 -13.95
N ALA A 4 -9.76 4.06 -13.36
CA ALA A 4 -9.49 5.47 -13.61
C ALA A 4 -9.17 6.21 -12.31
N ILE A 5 -8.46 7.32 -12.41
CA ILE A 5 -8.19 8.19 -11.27
C ILE A 5 -9.32 9.21 -11.15
N LYS A 6 -9.84 9.38 -9.94
CA LYS A 6 -10.93 10.29 -9.62
C LYS A 6 -10.53 11.19 -8.47
N ALA A 7 -10.77 12.50 -8.58
CA ALA A 7 -10.69 13.38 -7.43
C ALA A 7 -11.99 13.29 -6.61
N ALA A 8 -11.90 13.14 -5.29
CA ALA A 8 -13.08 13.13 -4.41
C ALA A 8 -13.77 14.50 -4.36
N MET A 9 -13.03 15.57 -4.59
CA MET A 9 -13.51 16.96 -4.62
C MET A 9 -12.66 17.84 -5.55
N PRO A 10 -13.16 19.00 -6.01
CA PRO A 10 -12.47 19.84 -6.99
C PRO A 10 -11.06 20.30 -6.58
N SER A 11 -10.82 20.56 -5.29
CA SER A 11 -9.51 20.97 -4.76
C SER A 11 -8.41 19.92 -4.97
N LEU A 12 -8.78 18.65 -5.13
CA LEU A 12 -7.85 17.52 -5.32
C LEU A 12 -7.59 17.20 -6.79
N GLN A 13 -8.20 17.94 -7.72
CA GLN A 13 -8.11 17.68 -9.16
C GLN A 13 -6.66 17.70 -9.67
N SER A 14 -5.85 18.65 -9.21
CA SER A 14 -4.43 18.73 -9.58
C SER A 14 -3.63 17.51 -9.12
N ARG A 15 -3.92 16.96 -7.93
CA ARG A 15 -3.29 15.73 -7.41
C ARG A 15 -3.69 14.52 -8.26
N ALA A 16 -4.97 14.40 -8.61
CA ALA A 16 -5.47 13.34 -9.50
C ALA A 16 -4.83 13.40 -10.89
N GLU A 17 -4.69 14.59 -11.47
CA GLU A 17 -4.03 14.79 -12.78
C GLU A 17 -2.55 14.44 -12.75
N LYS A 18 -1.84 14.76 -11.66
CA LYS A 18 -0.44 14.37 -11.49
C LYS A 18 -0.29 12.84 -11.50
N LEU A 19 -1.09 12.14 -10.68
CA LEU A 19 -1.07 10.68 -10.64
C LEU A 19 -1.45 10.05 -11.99
N SER A 20 -2.39 10.66 -12.71
CA SER A 20 -2.82 10.17 -14.02
C SER A 20 -1.67 10.22 -15.03
N ARG A 21 -0.91 11.32 -15.04
CA ARG A 21 0.29 11.46 -15.88
C ARG A 21 1.39 10.51 -15.45
N GLU A 22 1.63 10.38 -14.15
CA GLU A 22 2.70 9.54 -13.60
C GLU A 22 2.51 8.06 -13.90
N PHE A 23 1.28 7.55 -13.71
CA PHE A 23 0.96 6.13 -13.87
C PHE A 23 0.27 5.79 -15.19
N HIS A 24 0.13 6.76 -16.10
CA HIS A 24 -0.53 6.59 -17.39
C HIS A 24 -1.96 6.02 -17.27
N LEU A 25 -2.66 6.38 -16.18
CA LEU A 25 -4.04 5.96 -15.94
C LEU A 25 -5.03 7.03 -16.40
N PRO A 26 -6.20 6.64 -16.95
CA PRO A 26 -7.20 7.59 -17.39
C PRO A 26 -7.80 8.38 -16.22
N LEU A 27 -8.11 9.65 -16.44
CA LEU A 27 -8.91 10.43 -15.50
C LEU A 27 -10.40 10.10 -15.65
N PHE A 28 -11.10 10.13 -14.53
CA PHE A 28 -12.55 10.04 -14.49
C PHE A 28 -13.16 11.20 -15.28
N SER A 29 -14.11 10.86 -16.14
CA SER A 29 -15.06 11.80 -16.71
C SER A 29 -16.41 11.10 -16.79
N GLU A 30 -17.51 11.86 -16.77
CA GLU A 30 -18.86 11.28 -16.89
C GLU A 30 -19.08 10.53 -18.21
N LYS A 31 -18.28 10.86 -19.24
CA LYS A 31 -18.31 10.19 -20.55
C LYS A 31 -17.66 8.81 -20.53
N ASN A 32 -16.81 8.53 -19.55
CA ASN A 32 -16.06 7.28 -19.47
C ASN A 32 -16.80 6.25 -18.62
N ASN A 33 -16.87 5.01 -19.10
CA ASN A 33 -17.58 3.92 -18.42
C ASN A 33 -16.63 3.02 -17.63
N PHE A 34 -15.99 3.56 -16.59
CA PHE A 34 -15.18 2.78 -15.63
C PHE A 34 -16.04 2.30 -14.46
N ASN A 35 -15.76 1.08 -13.99
CA ASN A 35 -16.43 0.51 -12.81
C ASN A 35 -15.64 0.72 -11.52
N TYR A 36 -14.33 0.93 -11.61
CA TYR A 36 -13.44 1.07 -10.47
C TYR A 36 -12.62 2.35 -10.58
N PHE A 37 -12.36 2.98 -9.44
CA PHE A 37 -11.64 4.24 -9.39
C PHE A 37 -10.62 4.22 -8.25
N LEU A 38 -9.43 4.77 -8.53
CA LEU A 38 -8.53 5.26 -7.50
C LEU A 38 -9.01 6.67 -7.13
N ASN A 39 -9.75 6.75 -6.04
CA ASN A 39 -10.33 7.97 -5.51
C ASN A 39 -9.28 8.67 -4.65
N VAL A 40 -8.87 9.86 -5.08
CA VAL A 40 -7.94 10.73 -4.36
C VAL A 40 -8.76 11.54 -3.36
N THR A 41 -8.58 11.26 -2.07
CA THR A 41 -9.20 11.99 -0.97
C THR A 41 -8.19 12.95 -0.32
N GLU A 42 -8.63 13.68 0.70
CA GLU A 42 -7.73 14.53 1.50
C GLU A 42 -6.80 13.69 2.37
N GLU A 43 -7.26 12.52 2.83
CA GLU A 43 -6.56 11.68 3.80
C GLU A 43 -5.68 10.62 3.12
N HIS A 44 -6.18 9.96 2.07
CA HIS A 44 -5.51 8.83 1.42
C HIS A 44 -5.99 8.63 -0.02
N ILE A 45 -5.38 7.66 -0.72
CA ILE A 45 -5.91 7.14 -1.98
C ILE A 45 -6.59 5.80 -1.69
N GLU A 46 -7.82 5.65 -2.18
CA GLU A 46 -8.63 4.44 -2.00
C GLU A 46 -9.15 3.90 -3.33
N LEU A 47 -9.33 2.59 -3.39
CA LEU A 47 -10.07 1.93 -4.45
C LEU A 47 -11.55 1.94 -4.10
N ILE A 48 -12.38 2.40 -5.03
CA ILE A 48 -13.85 2.35 -4.93
C ILE A 48 -14.47 1.68 -6.16
N SER A 49 -15.68 1.14 -6.01
CA SER A 49 -16.46 0.56 -7.09
C SER A 49 -17.76 1.35 -7.30
N LYS A 50 -18.05 1.72 -8.56
CA LYS A 50 -19.36 2.27 -8.96
C LYS A 50 -20.38 1.15 -9.19
N LYS A 51 -19.92 -0.07 -9.48
CA LYS A 51 -20.78 -1.21 -9.84
C LYS A 51 -21.35 -1.93 -8.63
N GLU A 52 -20.60 -2.00 -7.54
CA GLU A 52 -20.89 -2.86 -6.39
C GLU A 52 -21.43 -2.05 -5.22
N LYS A 53 -22.71 -2.26 -4.87
CA LYS A 53 -23.41 -1.49 -3.83
C LYS A 53 -22.79 -1.59 -2.43
N ASN A 54 -22.12 -2.71 -2.12
CA ASN A 54 -21.55 -2.99 -0.79
C ASN A 54 -20.02 -2.97 -0.81
N PHE A 55 -19.41 -2.43 -1.86
CA PHE A 55 -17.96 -2.30 -1.93
C PHE A 55 -17.52 -1.13 -1.07
N LEU A 56 -16.98 -1.43 0.11
CA LEU A 56 -16.37 -0.42 0.96
C LEU A 56 -15.06 0.06 0.31
N PRO A 57 -14.71 1.35 0.45
CA PRO A 57 -13.41 1.84 0.00
C PRO A 57 -12.28 1.03 0.61
N ILE A 58 -11.30 0.68 -0.21
CA ILE A 58 -10.14 -0.12 0.22
C ILE A 58 -8.88 0.68 -0.03
N TYR A 59 -8.05 0.80 1.00
CA TYR A 59 -6.76 1.49 0.94
C TYR A 59 -5.75 0.73 1.81
N VAL A 60 -4.46 1.02 1.62
CA VAL A 60 -3.39 0.43 2.43
C VAL A 60 -3.18 1.31 3.65
N ASP A 61 -3.32 0.78 4.86
CA ASP A 61 -2.98 1.51 6.08
C ASP A 61 -2.13 0.67 7.03
N PHE A 62 -0.84 0.99 7.09
CA PHE A 62 0.10 0.31 7.98
C PHE A 62 -0.03 0.75 9.45
N LEU A 63 -0.77 1.83 9.71
CA LEU A 63 -1.04 2.34 11.06
C LEU A 63 -2.38 1.84 11.62
N GLU A 64 -3.15 1.09 10.83
CA GLU A 64 -4.43 0.55 11.28
C GLU A 64 -4.23 -0.40 12.48
N ASP A 65 -5.12 -0.28 13.45
CA ASP A 65 -5.16 -1.01 14.71
C ASP A 65 -4.98 -2.54 14.54
N LYS A 66 -5.50 -3.11 13.46
CA LYS A 66 -5.38 -4.55 13.15
C LYS A 66 -3.94 -4.96 12.88
N PHE A 67 -3.19 -4.15 12.13
CA PHE A 67 -1.77 -4.41 11.84
C PHE A 67 -0.92 -4.18 13.09
N LEU A 68 -1.20 -3.10 13.82
CA LEU A 68 -0.52 -2.79 15.08
C LEU A 68 -0.72 -3.90 16.14
N ARG A 69 -1.95 -4.40 16.31
CA ARG A 69 -2.22 -5.50 17.26
C ARG A 69 -1.49 -6.79 16.90
N ARG A 70 -1.32 -7.10 15.61
CA ARG A 70 -0.55 -8.28 15.18
C ARG A 70 0.94 -8.10 15.46
N THR A 71 1.46 -6.90 15.27
CA THR A 71 2.89 -6.58 15.40
C THR A 71 3.35 -6.42 16.86
N PHE A 72 2.50 -5.91 17.75
CA PHE A 72 2.81 -5.80 19.20
C PHE A 72 2.68 -7.13 19.98
N LYS A 73 2.49 -8.26 19.30
CA LYS A 73 2.51 -9.58 19.96
C LYS A 73 3.92 -9.86 20.48
N LYS A 74 4.03 -10.25 21.76
CA LYS A 74 5.31 -10.61 22.41
C LYS A 74 6.11 -11.69 21.66
N ASN A 75 5.43 -12.52 20.87
CA ASN A 75 6.02 -13.67 20.19
C ASN A 75 6.01 -13.51 18.66
N LEU A 76 6.25 -12.30 18.17
CA LEU A 76 6.26 -12.00 16.74
C LEU A 76 7.22 -12.94 15.96
N SER A 77 8.40 -13.21 16.50
CA SER A 77 9.38 -14.16 15.94
C SER A 77 8.91 -15.62 15.90
N GLU A 78 7.82 -15.98 16.58
CA GLU A 78 7.25 -17.32 16.57
C GLU A 78 6.17 -17.51 15.49
N GLU A 79 5.75 -16.44 14.81
CA GLU A 79 4.82 -16.53 13.67
C GLU A 79 5.38 -17.46 12.59
N LEU A 80 4.48 -18.18 11.90
CA LEU A 80 4.89 -19.12 10.84
C LEU A 80 5.67 -18.41 9.72
N LEU A 81 5.33 -17.15 9.43
CA LEU A 81 6.07 -16.33 8.48
C LEU A 81 7.51 -16.08 8.95
N ALA A 82 7.70 -15.70 10.22
CA ALA A 82 9.02 -15.48 10.81
C ALA A 82 9.89 -16.75 10.71
N LYS A 83 9.31 -17.91 11.04
CA LYS A 83 9.99 -19.21 10.94
C LYS A 83 10.33 -19.59 9.51
N ALA A 84 9.42 -19.36 8.56
CA ALA A 84 9.61 -19.67 7.15
C ALA A 84 10.74 -18.83 6.54
N VAL A 85 10.82 -17.55 6.89
CA VAL A 85 11.88 -16.63 6.43
C VAL A 85 13.19 -16.81 7.23
N GLY A 86 13.14 -17.46 8.38
CA GLY A 86 14.30 -17.70 9.24
C GLY A 86 14.67 -16.52 10.14
N VAL A 87 13.69 -15.65 10.45
CA VAL A 87 13.82 -14.54 11.39
C VAL A 87 14.19 -15.08 12.76
N LYS A 88 15.28 -14.56 13.33
CA LYS A 88 15.76 -14.87 14.68
C LYS A 88 15.84 -13.58 15.49
N LYS A 89 15.97 -13.70 16.81
CA LYS A 89 16.21 -12.52 17.66
C LYS A 89 17.45 -11.77 17.13
N ASN A 90 17.29 -10.48 16.82
CA ASN A 90 18.31 -9.59 16.25
C ASN A 90 18.77 -9.90 14.81
N SER A 91 17.98 -10.60 13.99
CA SER A 91 18.34 -10.80 12.57
C SER A 91 17.98 -9.57 11.72
N LYS A 92 18.98 -8.96 11.05
CA LYS A 92 18.77 -7.97 9.98
C LYS A 92 18.78 -8.66 8.61
N LEU A 93 17.70 -9.39 8.31
CA LEU A 93 17.58 -10.07 7.01
C LEU A 93 17.15 -9.07 5.95
N GLN A 94 17.74 -9.19 4.76
CA GLN A 94 17.23 -8.54 3.56
C GLN A 94 16.22 -9.47 2.90
N VAL A 95 14.97 -9.01 2.78
CA VAL A 95 13.87 -9.79 2.20
C VAL A 95 13.34 -9.06 0.98
N TRP A 96 13.14 -9.82 -0.09
CA TRP A 96 12.49 -9.35 -1.31
C TRP A 96 11.12 -10.00 -1.38
N ASP A 97 10.07 -9.23 -1.17
CA ASP A 97 8.69 -9.68 -1.35
C ASP A 97 8.32 -9.45 -2.82
N LEU A 98 8.33 -10.53 -3.61
CA LEU A 98 8.05 -10.48 -5.04
C LEU A 98 6.56 -10.43 -5.37
N THR A 99 5.70 -10.45 -4.34
CA THR A 99 4.24 -10.50 -4.46
C THR A 99 3.59 -9.59 -3.42
N ALA A 100 4.02 -8.32 -3.38
CA ALA A 100 3.72 -7.41 -2.28
C ALA A 100 2.24 -7.35 -1.92
N GLY A 101 1.34 -7.30 -2.92
CA GLY A 101 -0.09 -7.27 -2.70
C GLY A 101 -0.50 -6.10 -1.80
N TRP A 102 -1.05 -6.39 -0.61
CA TRP A 102 -1.44 -5.37 0.38
C TRP A 102 -0.31 -4.97 1.33
N GLY A 103 0.89 -5.54 1.16
CA GLY A 103 2.06 -5.25 2.00
C GLY A 103 1.98 -5.81 3.42
N CYS A 104 0.98 -6.65 3.72
CA CYS A 104 0.74 -7.17 5.07
C CYS A 104 1.92 -7.96 5.64
N ASP A 105 2.43 -8.92 4.87
CA ASP A 105 3.51 -9.80 5.30
C ASP A 105 4.87 -9.07 5.25
N ALA A 106 5.08 -8.24 4.24
CA ALA A 106 6.22 -7.33 4.17
C ALA A 106 6.31 -6.41 5.39
N PHE A 107 5.21 -5.74 5.75
CA PHE A 107 5.14 -4.87 6.92
C PHE A 107 5.46 -5.63 8.21
N LEU A 108 4.93 -6.85 8.33
CA LEU A 108 5.19 -7.70 9.49
C LEU A 108 6.68 -8.04 9.63
N LEU A 109 7.35 -8.36 8.52
CA LEU A 109 8.80 -8.64 8.50
C LEU A 109 9.62 -7.39 8.83
N VAL A 110 9.20 -6.20 8.38
CA VAL A 110 9.82 -4.93 8.78
C VAL A 110 9.68 -4.71 10.28
N MET A 111 8.50 -4.95 10.87
CA MET A 111 8.31 -4.85 12.33
C MET A 111 9.14 -5.87 13.12
N MET A 112 9.52 -7.00 12.49
CA MET A 112 10.46 -7.97 13.06
C MET A 112 11.94 -7.54 12.94
N GLY A 113 12.23 -6.41 12.28
CA GLY A 113 13.58 -5.87 12.09
C GLY A 113 14.26 -6.27 10.78
N CYS A 114 13.51 -6.79 9.79
CA CYS A 114 14.04 -7.04 8.46
C CYS A 114 14.09 -5.76 7.62
N ASP A 115 15.00 -5.75 6.65
CA ASP A 115 15.02 -4.80 5.54
C ASP A 115 14.22 -5.43 4.38
N VAL A 116 13.06 -4.86 4.05
CA VAL A 116 12.13 -5.43 3.07
C VAL A 116 11.99 -4.53 1.85
N ARG A 117 12.18 -5.14 0.68
CA ARG A 117 11.85 -4.54 -0.61
C ARG A 117 10.67 -5.29 -1.22
N MET A 118 9.57 -4.58 -1.38
CA MET A 118 8.37 -5.04 -2.05
C MET A 118 8.49 -4.83 -3.56
N ILE A 119 8.04 -5.82 -4.34
CA ILE A 119 7.84 -5.72 -5.77
C ILE A 119 6.36 -5.96 -6.05
N GLU A 120 5.76 -5.03 -6.80
CA GLU A 120 4.38 -5.13 -7.27
C GLU A 120 4.29 -4.73 -8.74
N ARG A 121 3.48 -5.45 -9.50
CA ARG A 121 3.25 -5.21 -10.93
C ARG A 121 1.93 -4.52 -11.22
N SER A 122 0.97 -4.65 -10.30
CA SER A 122 -0.35 -4.06 -10.44
C SER A 122 -0.27 -2.56 -10.14
N VAL A 123 -0.29 -1.73 -11.18
CA VAL A 123 -0.26 -0.26 -11.07
C VAL A 123 -1.24 0.29 -10.02
N PRO A 124 -2.52 -0.16 -9.94
CA PRO A 124 -3.41 0.31 -8.90
C PRO A 124 -2.93 -0.03 -7.48
N MET A 125 -2.35 -1.22 -7.28
CA MET A 125 -1.78 -1.59 -5.98
C MET A 125 -0.50 -0.83 -5.67
N VAL A 126 0.34 -0.55 -6.67
CA VAL A 126 1.52 0.32 -6.49
C VAL A 126 1.10 1.68 -5.94
N ILE A 127 0.08 2.31 -6.53
CA ILE A 127 -0.42 3.62 -6.09
C ILE A 127 -0.94 3.54 -4.64
N LEU A 128 -1.71 2.51 -4.31
CA LEU A 128 -2.24 2.33 -2.95
C LEU A 128 -1.12 2.06 -1.91
N LEU A 129 -0.14 1.22 -2.26
CA LEU A 129 1.01 0.93 -1.40
C LEU A 129 1.90 2.17 -1.21
N GLN A 130 2.13 2.96 -2.26
CA GLN A 130 2.89 4.20 -2.16
C GLN A 130 2.21 5.20 -1.23
N ASP A 131 0.90 5.43 -1.40
CA ASP A 131 0.14 6.31 -0.50
C ASP A 131 0.18 5.81 0.96
N GLY A 132 0.05 4.49 1.17
CA GLY A 132 0.19 3.86 2.48
C GLY A 132 1.58 4.04 3.11
N LEU A 133 2.64 3.86 2.32
CA LEU A 133 4.04 4.06 2.77
C LEU A 133 4.32 5.52 3.09
N GLU A 134 3.90 6.45 2.24
CA GLU A 134 4.07 7.89 2.46
C GLU A 134 3.44 8.31 3.78
N ARG A 135 2.20 7.88 4.05
CA ARG A 135 1.53 8.13 5.33
C ARG A 135 2.28 7.47 6.48
N PHE A 136 2.66 6.20 6.35
CA PHE A 136 3.40 5.49 7.40
C PHE A 136 4.68 6.24 7.82
N PHE A 137 5.49 6.69 6.87
CA PHE A 137 6.75 7.40 7.16
C PHE A 137 6.56 8.81 7.74
N GLN A 138 5.41 9.44 7.55
CA GLN A 138 5.10 10.71 8.21
C GLN A 138 4.92 10.53 9.72
N TYR A 139 4.42 9.37 10.17
CA TYR A 139 4.16 9.09 11.58
C TYR A 139 5.29 8.31 12.25
N GLN A 140 5.85 7.29 11.59
CA GLN A 140 6.88 6.43 12.16
C GLN A 140 8.28 6.87 11.69
N ARG A 141 9.11 7.34 12.63
CA ARG A 141 10.44 7.90 12.32
C ARG A 141 11.58 6.89 12.43
N ASP A 142 11.34 5.77 13.12
CA ASP A 142 12.39 4.79 13.42
C ASP A 142 12.64 3.79 12.28
N ILE A 143 11.77 3.78 11.27
CA ILE A 143 11.87 2.90 10.10
C ILE A 143 12.08 3.76 8.87
N SER A 144 13.21 3.58 8.20
CA SER A 144 13.57 4.36 7.03
C SER A 144 12.97 3.80 5.75
N SER A 145 12.87 4.65 4.73
CA SER A 145 12.51 4.23 3.36
C SER A 145 13.51 3.28 2.72
N SER A 146 14.74 3.19 3.25
CA SER A 146 15.71 2.16 2.82
C SER A 146 15.39 0.78 3.40
N GLN A 147 14.73 0.73 4.57
CA GLN A 147 14.34 -0.50 5.25
C GLN A 147 12.99 -1.02 4.77
N PHE A 148 12.06 -0.16 4.35
CA PHE A 148 10.76 -0.56 3.80
C PHE A 148 10.49 0.18 2.49
N SER A 149 10.69 -0.50 1.37
CA SER A 149 10.61 0.13 0.05
C SER A 149 9.71 -0.64 -0.90
N LEU A 150 9.16 0.07 -1.88
CA LEU A 150 8.37 -0.49 -2.98
C LEU A 150 9.08 -0.23 -4.31
N VAL A 151 9.09 -1.25 -5.16
CA VAL A 151 9.51 -1.17 -6.54
C VAL A 151 8.34 -1.59 -7.43
N TYR A 152 7.97 -0.72 -8.37
CA TYR A 152 7.10 -1.11 -9.48
C TYR A 152 7.93 -1.86 -10.52
N ALA A 153 7.54 -3.10 -10.85
CA ALA A 153 8.16 -3.89 -11.91
C ALA A 153 7.11 -4.76 -12.61
N ASP A 154 7.18 -4.86 -13.94
CA ASP A 154 6.28 -5.65 -14.79
C ASP A 154 6.70 -7.12 -14.92
#